data_AF-H3RCV8-F1
#
_entry.id   AF-H3RCV8-F1
#
_cell.length_a   1.000
_cell.length_b   1.000
_cell.length_c   1.000
_cell.angle_alpha   90.00
_cell.angle_beta   90.00
_cell.angle_gamma   90.00
#
_symmetry.space_group_name_H-M   'P 1'
#
loop_
_entity.id
_entity.type
_entity.pdbx_description
1 polymer ?
#
loop_
_entity_poly.entity_id
_entity_poly.type
_entity_poly.pdbx_seq_one_letter_code
_entity_poly.pdbx_strand_id
1 'polypeptide(L)'
;MKGISRLMTQAELGQSLDRMLAAFQPGLRQDKQRLPDDYQQKLMQGITGVRIEISNISGTLKLGQHRRPPEQLNVFQQLAAQGGAYADYARFAHDWLSRFRPDVLTRHHGA
;
A
#
# COMPACT_ATOMS: atom_id res chain seq x y z
N MET A 1 -2.02 13.39 -0.52
CA MET A 1 -2.92 13.38 0.66
C MET A 1 -2.73 14.70 1.39
N LYS A 2 -3.83 15.29 1.87
CA LYS A 2 -3.85 16.54 2.65
C LYS A 2 -4.56 16.27 3.98
N GLY A 3 -4.18 17.01 5.01
CA GLY A 3 -4.74 16.83 6.35
C GLY A 3 -4.19 17.83 7.34
N ILE A 4 -4.66 17.75 8.57
CA ILE A 4 -4.19 18.53 9.70
C ILE A 4 -3.43 17.59 10.63
N SER A 5 -2.22 17.99 11.04
CA SER A 5 -1.40 17.19 11.95
C SER A 5 -1.49 17.68 13.38
N ARG A 6 -1.44 16.75 14.33
CA ARG A 6 -1.18 17.03 15.74
C ARG A 6 -0.20 16.03 16.34
N LEU A 7 0.42 16.40 17.45
CA LEU A 7 1.20 15.45 18.22
C LEU A 7 0.30 14.37 18.84
N MET A 8 0.81 13.14 18.89
CA MET A 8 0.17 12.04 19.58
C MET A 8 0.41 12.14 21.08
N THR A 9 -0.56 11.69 21.86
CA THR A 9 -0.30 11.36 23.27
C THR A 9 0.58 10.09 23.37
N GLN A 10 1.21 9.86 24.51
CA GLN A 10 1.97 8.63 24.77
C GLN A 10 1.13 7.36 24.54
N ALA A 11 -0.14 7.38 24.96
CA ALA A 11 -1.05 6.24 24.76
C ALA A 11 -1.33 6.00 23.26
N GLU A 12 -1.57 7.05 22.48
CA GLU A 12 -1.78 6.94 21.03
C GLU A 12 -0.52 6.45 20.31
N LEU A 13 0.65 6.95 20.71
CA LEU A 13 1.93 6.52 20.17
C LEU A 13 2.16 5.02 20.46
N GLY A 14 1.94 4.58 21.69
CA GLY A 14 2.06 3.16 22.07
C GLY A 14 1.16 2.26 21.23
N GLN A 15 -0.10 2.63 21.05
CA GLN A 15 -1.03 1.90 20.19
C GLN A 15 -0.59 1.88 18.72
N SER A 16 -0.07 3.01 18.21
CA SER A 16 0.43 3.11 16.83
C SER A 16 1.62 2.19 16.58
N LEU A 17 2.58 2.17 17.52
CA LEU A 17 3.75 1.29 17.48
C LEU A 17 3.35 -0.18 17.58
N ASP A 18 2.40 -0.53 18.45
CA ASP A 18 1.90 -1.90 18.58
C ASP A 18 1.25 -2.40 17.27
N ARG A 19 0.46 -1.55 16.60
CA ARG A 19 -0.10 -1.86 15.26
C ARG A 19 0.99 -2.01 14.20
N MET A 20 2.02 -1.16 14.24
CA MET A 20 3.16 -1.25 13.32
C MET A 20 3.92 -2.57 13.49
N LEU A 21 4.22 -2.96 14.73
CA LEU A 21 4.85 -4.25 15.03
C LEU A 21 3.96 -5.41 14.59
N ALA A 22 2.66 -5.34 14.83
CA ALA A 22 1.73 -6.39 14.37
C ALA A 22 1.75 -6.58 12.84
N ALA A 23 1.85 -5.48 12.08
CA ALA A 23 1.81 -5.52 10.62
C ALA A 23 3.13 -5.98 9.99
N PHE A 24 4.27 -5.52 10.53
CA PHE A 24 5.57 -5.69 9.87
C PHE A 24 6.50 -6.69 10.57
N GLN A 25 6.35 -6.89 11.87
CA GLN A 25 7.21 -7.77 12.68
C GLN A 25 6.43 -8.50 13.78
N PRO A 26 5.40 -9.31 13.44
CA PRO A 26 4.53 -9.94 14.42
C PRO A 26 5.28 -10.83 15.41
N GLY A 27 6.38 -11.46 14.98
CA GLY A 27 7.25 -12.26 15.85
C GLY A 27 8.01 -11.44 16.89
N LEU A 28 8.39 -10.19 16.59
CA LEU A 28 9.05 -9.32 17.58
C LEU A 28 8.04 -8.80 18.62
N ARG A 29 6.79 -8.54 18.21
CA ARG A 29 5.72 -8.04 19.10
C ARG A 29 5.49 -8.95 20.31
N GLN A 30 5.61 -10.27 20.13
CA GLN A 30 5.41 -11.26 21.19
C GLN A 30 6.71 -11.62 21.94
N ASP A 31 7.86 -11.19 21.43
CA ASP A 31 9.17 -11.55 21.98
C ASP A 31 9.58 -10.58 23.09
N LYS A 32 9.17 -10.90 24.32
CA LYS A 32 9.50 -10.12 25.52
C LYS A 32 10.94 -10.28 25.99
N GLN A 33 11.72 -11.21 25.40
CA GLN A 33 13.16 -11.30 25.67
C GLN A 33 13.93 -10.26 24.85
N ARG A 34 13.59 -10.08 23.57
CA ARG A 34 14.23 -9.09 22.68
C ARG A 34 13.63 -7.70 22.81
N LEU A 35 12.34 -7.59 23.12
CA LEU A 35 11.67 -6.32 23.37
C LEU A 35 10.91 -6.35 24.71
N PRO A 36 11.64 -6.27 25.85
CA PRO A 36 11.02 -6.11 27.16
C PRO A 36 10.20 -4.82 27.26
N ASP A 37 9.16 -4.84 28.11
CA ASP A 37 8.23 -3.71 28.24
C ASP A 37 8.91 -2.43 28.75
N ASP A 38 9.86 -2.54 29.68
CA ASP A 38 10.58 -1.39 30.22
C ASP A 38 11.52 -0.77 29.16
N TYR A 39 12.16 -1.61 28.34
CA TYR A 39 13.01 -1.19 27.24
C TYR A 39 12.19 -0.50 26.16
N GLN A 40 11.02 -1.07 25.81
CA GLN A 40 10.08 -0.45 24.88
C GLN A 40 9.61 0.93 25.39
N GLN A 41 9.26 1.05 26.67
CA GLN A 41 8.86 2.31 27.28
C GLN A 41 9.97 3.36 27.25
N LYS A 42 11.22 2.97 27.50
CA LYS A 42 12.40 3.86 27.39
C LYS A 42 12.58 4.38 25.96
N LEU A 43 12.50 3.50 24.97
CA LEU A 43 12.61 3.89 23.55
C LEU A 43 11.49 4.85 23.14
N MET A 44 10.26 4.63 23.63
CA MET A 44 9.11 5.49 23.32
C MET A 44 9.32 6.95 23.77
N GLN A 45 10.10 7.21 24.82
CA GLN A 45 10.38 8.58 25.28
C GLN A 45 11.18 9.40 24.25
N GLY A 46 11.93 8.74 23.36
CA GLY A 46 12.68 9.39 22.28
C GLY A 46 11.89 9.57 20.99
N ILE A 47 10.60 9.17 20.95
CA ILE A 47 9.79 9.17 19.73
C ILE A 47 8.71 10.25 19.81
N THR A 48 8.74 11.17 18.85
CA THR A 48 7.65 12.14 18.66
C THR A 48 6.60 11.57 17.71
N GLY A 49 5.48 11.10 18.25
CA GLY A 49 4.36 10.64 17.45
C GLY A 49 3.60 11.78 16.78
N VAL A 50 3.27 11.64 15.50
CA VAL A 50 2.45 12.60 14.75
C VAL A 50 1.23 11.88 14.19
N ARG A 51 0.04 12.41 14.48
CA ARG A 51 -1.22 11.97 13.88
C ARG A 51 -1.65 12.97 12.83
N ILE A 52 -1.96 12.47 11.64
CA ILE A 52 -2.52 13.29 10.55
C ILE A 52 -4.00 12.91 10.40
N GLU A 53 -4.89 13.86 10.66
CA GLU A 53 -6.30 13.73 10.31
C GLU A 53 -6.46 14.09 8.83
N ILE A 54 -6.86 13.09 8.05
CA ILE A 54 -6.90 13.20 6.59
C ILE A 54 -8.14 13.98 6.18
N SER A 55 -7.96 15.13 5.53
CA SER A 55 -9.06 15.92 4.98
C SER A 55 -9.33 15.61 3.51
N ASN A 56 -8.30 15.19 2.76
CA ASN A 56 -8.45 14.81 1.37
C ASN A 56 -7.40 13.78 0.95
N ILE A 57 -7.86 12.73 0.27
CA ILE A 57 -7.02 11.80 -0.47
C ILE A 57 -7.33 11.97 -1.95
N SER A 58 -6.32 12.33 -2.72
CA SER A 58 -6.38 12.33 -4.18
C SER A 58 -5.25 11.46 -4.69
N GLY A 59 -5.55 10.60 -5.65
CA GLY A 59 -4.59 9.72 -6.31
C GLY A 59 -4.83 9.73 -7.81
N THR A 60 -3.76 9.51 -8.58
CA THR A 60 -3.82 9.45 -10.04
C THR A 60 -3.35 8.08 -10.50
N LEU A 61 -4.18 7.40 -11.30
CA LEU A 61 -3.85 6.10 -11.88
C LEU A 61 -3.43 6.26 -13.34
N LYS A 62 -2.13 6.12 -13.62
CA LYS A 62 -1.58 6.13 -14.99
C LYS A 62 -1.41 4.70 -15.49
N LEU A 63 -2.47 4.16 -16.10
CA LEU A 63 -2.52 2.75 -16.53
C LEU A 63 -2.54 2.59 -18.06
N GLY A 64 -2.11 3.60 -18.81
CA GLY A 64 -2.16 3.54 -20.28
C GLY A 64 -3.57 3.59 -20.87
N GLN A 65 -4.57 4.02 -20.10
CA GLN A 65 -6.00 4.05 -20.47
C GLN A 65 -6.32 4.83 -21.75
N HIS A 66 -5.43 5.73 -22.18
CA HIS A 66 -5.53 6.49 -23.43
C HIS A 66 -5.21 5.66 -24.68
N ARG A 67 -4.53 4.51 -24.53
CA ARG A 67 -4.16 3.61 -25.63
C ARG A 67 -5.36 2.80 -26.08
N ARG A 68 -5.31 2.20 -27.27
CA ARG A 68 -6.37 1.30 -27.73
C ARG A 68 -6.36 0.00 -26.92
N PRO A 69 -7.51 -0.68 -26.72
CA PRO A 69 -7.58 -1.92 -25.96
C PRO A 69 -6.51 -2.98 -26.28
N PRO A 70 -6.19 -3.30 -27.55
CA PRO A 70 -5.13 -4.28 -27.86
C PRO A 70 -3.72 -3.82 -27.44
N GLU A 71 -3.45 -2.51 -27.46
CA GLU A 71 -2.17 -1.95 -27.01
C GLU A 71 -2.06 -2.02 -25.47
N GLN A 72 -3.17 -1.80 -24.76
CA GLN A 72 -3.22 -1.96 -23.31
C GLN A 72 -2.96 -3.42 -22.90
N LEU A 73 -3.60 -4.37 -23.60
CA LEU A 73 -3.43 -5.80 -23.35
C LEU A 73 -1.98 -6.25 -23.60
N ASN A 74 -1.36 -5.81 -24.70
CA ASN A 74 0.03 -6.15 -25.03
C ASN A 74 1.01 -5.65 -23.96
N VAL A 75 0.89 -4.38 -23.53
CA VAL A 75 1.72 -3.83 -22.45
C VAL A 75 1.56 -4.64 -21.16
N PHE A 76 0.33 -4.99 -20.80
CA PHE A 76 0.07 -5.83 -19.62
C PHE A 76 0.76 -7.20 -19.74
N GLN A 77 0.62 -7.89 -20.88
CA GLN A 77 1.23 -9.20 -21.10
C GLN A 77 2.76 -9.16 -21.01
N GLN A 78 3.38 -8.11 -21.59
CA GLN A 78 4.83 -7.95 -21.52
C GLN A 78 5.33 -7.68 -20.10
N LEU A 79 4.63 -6.84 -19.34
CA LEU A 79 5.00 -6.56 -17.94
C LEU A 79 4.80 -7.79 -17.04
N ALA A 80 3.74 -8.57 -17.27
CA ALA A 80 3.52 -9.84 -16.56
C ALA A 80 4.66 -10.83 -16.83
N ALA A 81 5.16 -10.89 -18.07
CA ALA A 81 6.24 -11.79 -18.47
C ALA A 81 7.62 -11.41 -17.90
N GLN A 82 7.86 -10.13 -17.57
CA GLN A 82 9.13 -9.67 -16.97
C GLN A 82 9.33 -10.12 -15.52
N GLY A 83 8.26 -10.47 -14.79
CA GLY A 83 8.35 -10.95 -13.40
C GLY A 83 8.71 -9.86 -12.38
N GLY A 84 8.91 -10.27 -11.12
CA GLY A 84 9.27 -9.35 -10.02
C GLY A 84 8.23 -8.25 -9.79
N ALA A 85 8.70 -7.01 -9.57
CA ALA A 85 7.82 -5.85 -9.35
C ALA A 85 6.86 -5.56 -10.54
N TYR A 86 7.19 -6.02 -11.75
CA TYR A 86 6.34 -5.85 -12.93
C TYR A 86 5.15 -6.83 -12.94
N ALA A 87 5.27 -7.99 -12.29
CA ALA A 87 4.16 -8.92 -12.11
C ALA A 87 3.08 -8.36 -11.16
N ASP A 88 3.49 -7.64 -10.10
CA ASP A 88 2.55 -6.97 -9.20
C ASP A 88 1.80 -5.83 -9.88
N TYR A 89 2.51 -5.03 -10.68
CA TYR A 89 1.88 -4.01 -11.51
C TYR A 89 0.88 -4.63 -12.49
N ALA A 90 1.29 -5.70 -13.17
CA ALA A 90 0.42 -6.39 -14.11
C ALA A 90 -0.85 -6.87 -13.38
N ARG A 91 -0.72 -7.57 -12.26
CA ARG A 91 -1.86 -8.03 -11.45
C ARG A 91 -2.79 -6.88 -11.06
N PHE A 92 -2.24 -5.78 -10.54
CA PHE A 92 -3.04 -4.59 -10.23
C PHE A 92 -3.77 -4.02 -11.45
N ALA A 93 -3.07 -3.90 -12.59
CA ALA A 93 -3.66 -3.39 -13.82
C ALA A 93 -4.79 -4.30 -14.33
N HIS A 94 -4.62 -5.62 -14.23
CA HIS A 94 -5.66 -6.59 -14.55
C HIS A 94 -6.89 -6.43 -13.66
N ASP A 95 -6.72 -6.39 -12.34
CA ASP A 95 -7.82 -6.21 -11.38
C ASP A 95 -8.57 -4.89 -11.63
N TRP A 96 -7.82 -3.83 -11.94
CA TRP A 96 -8.40 -2.53 -12.29
C TRP A 96 -9.22 -2.58 -13.58
N LEU A 97 -8.68 -3.20 -14.64
CA LEU A 97 -9.39 -3.38 -15.91
C LEU A 97 -10.65 -4.23 -15.70
N SER A 98 -10.55 -5.36 -15.00
CA SER A 98 -11.69 -6.23 -14.69
C SER A 98 -12.80 -5.48 -13.95
N ARG A 99 -12.44 -4.58 -13.03
CA ARG A 99 -13.41 -3.84 -12.22
C ARG A 99 -14.02 -2.63 -12.92
N PHE A 100 -13.22 -1.88 -13.67
CA PHE A 100 -13.62 -0.55 -14.17
C PHE A 100 -13.72 -0.45 -15.69
N ARG A 101 -13.06 -1.35 -16.43
CA ARG A 101 -12.98 -1.38 -17.90
C ARG A 101 -12.97 -2.81 -18.47
N PRO A 102 -13.96 -3.66 -18.12
CA PRO A 102 -13.97 -5.07 -18.54
C PRO A 102 -14.07 -5.24 -20.07
N ASP A 103 -14.48 -4.20 -20.80
CA ASP A 103 -14.49 -4.13 -22.26
C ASP A 103 -13.09 -4.33 -22.87
N VAL A 104 -12.04 -3.92 -22.16
CA VAL A 104 -10.65 -4.08 -22.59
C VAL A 104 -10.21 -5.54 -22.57
N LEU A 105 -10.75 -6.34 -21.64
CA LEU A 105 -10.40 -7.76 -21.47
C LEU A 105 -11.26 -8.69 -22.34
N THR A 106 -12.50 -8.30 -22.64
CA THR A 106 -13.47 -9.13 -23.35
C THR A 106 -13.46 -8.93 -24.87
N ARG A 107 -12.94 -7.81 -25.39
CA ARG A 107 -12.74 -7.62 -26.84
C ARG A 107 -11.50 -8.35 -27.33
N HIS A 108 -11.54 -9.68 -27.30
CA HIS A 108 -10.89 -10.50 -28.29
C HIS A 108 -11.92 -10.78 -29.38
N HIS A 109 -11.91 -10.01 -30.48
CA HIS A 109 -12.29 -10.44 -31.83
C HIS A 109 -12.42 -9.21 -32.74
N GLY A 110 -11.51 -9.15 -33.71
CA GLY A 110 -11.48 -8.16 -34.77
C GLY A 110 -10.08 -8.16 -35.37
N ALA A 111 -9.96 -8.83 -36.52
CA ALA A 111 -8.77 -9.10 -37.32
C ALA A 111 -7.76 -7.95 -37.45
#